data_AF-U7TRB2-F1
#
_entry.id   AF-U7TRB2-F1
#
_cell.length_a   1.000
_cell.length_b   1.000
_cell.length_c   1.000
_cell.angle_alpha   90.00
_cell.angle_beta   90.00
_cell.angle_gamma   90.00
#
_symmetry.space_group_name_H-M   'P 1'
#
loop_
_entity.id
_entity.type
_entity.pdbx_description
1 polymer ?
#
loop_
_entity_poly.entity_id
_entity_poly.type
_entity_poly.pdbx_seq_one_letter_code
_entity_poly.pdbx_strand_id
1 'polypeptide(L)'
;MFLGNNVEIYMSSVFTVTYTIFLLLILEVFNALLALKPNLKEVTEAISPFDFVFRFSTVENLYNVKTYSYHNTEDVNSDMYIHYTVLKIMNICILEIKFSRVANKDVIVPATPLPVEFRPKSTEYLSAVAATGGIKMDYHWLRLEPNGNFYTHNNAGITVRNLQTTIAYITAN
;
A
#
# COMPACT_ATOMS: atom_id res chain seq x y z
N MET A 1 19.99 21.09 -1.18
CA MET A 1 19.42 22.46 -1.17
C MET A 1 17.90 22.30 -1.25
N PHE A 2 17.16 22.90 -0.31
CA PHE A 2 15.72 22.67 -0.06
C PHE A 2 14.78 23.19 -1.16
N LEU A 3 13.61 22.52 -1.28
CA LEU A 3 12.21 23.03 -1.33
C LEU A 3 11.36 21.99 -2.11
N GLY A 4 10.21 21.49 -1.67
CA GLY A 4 9.21 22.00 -0.73
C GLY A 4 7.87 22.18 -1.46
N ASN A 5 6.84 21.47 -0.98
CA ASN A 5 5.40 21.72 -1.13
C ASN A 5 4.71 21.31 -2.44
N ASN A 6 3.75 20.36 -2.34
CA ASN A 6 2.42 20.39 -3.00
C ASN A 6 1.59 19.09 -2.80
N VAL A 7 1.56 18.47 -1.60
CA VAL A 7 0.70 17.29 -1.35
C VAL A 7 0.02 17.34 0.02
N GLU A 8 -0.65 18.45 0.35
CA GLU A 8 -1.40 18.55 1.63
C GLU A 8 -2.92 18.74 1.47
N ILE A 9 -3.46 18.93 0.27
CA ILE A 9 -4.85 19.42 0.15
C ILE A 9 -5.90 18.31 -0.09
N TYR A 10 -5.52 17.12 -0.55
CA TYR A 10 -6.51 16.08 -0.91
C TYR A 10 -6.79 15.02 0.16
N MET A 11 -5.98 14.90 1.22
CA MET A 11 -6.25 13.93 2.31
C MET A 11 -7.26 14.44 3.35
N SER A 12 -7.56 15.74 3.38
CA SER A 12 -8.44 16.37 4.39
C SER A 12 -9.92 15.98 4.23
N SER A 13 -10.44 15.91 2.99
CA SER A 13 -11.88 15.75 2.76
C SER A 13 -12.38 14.33 3.03
N VAL A 14 -11.63 13.30 2.66
CA VAL A 14 -11.98 11.88 2.91
C VAL A 14 -11.85 11.53 4.40
N PHE A 15 -10.86 12.12 5.09
CA PHE A 15 -10.72 12.02 6.55
C PHE A 15 -11.94 12.58 7.28
N THR A 16 -12.44 13.72 6.82
CA THR A 16 -13.58 14.42 7.46
C THR A 16 -14.89 13.63 7.33
N VAL A 17 -15.15 13.03 6.17
CA VAL A 17 -16.38 12.23 5.94
C VAL A 17 -16.39 10.96 6.78
N THR A 18 -15.27 10.23 6.82
CA THR A 18 -15.16 8.96 7.57
C THR A 18 -15.24 9.20 9.08
N TYR A 19 -14.64 10.29 9.56
CA TYR A 19 -14.73 10.72 10.96
C TYR A 19 -16.16 11.12 11.35
N THR A 20 -16.90 11.78 10.46
CA THR A 20 -18.28 12.23 10.72
C THR A 20 -19.24 11.03 10.86
N ILE A 21 -19.11 10.02 10.00
CA ILE A 21 -19.94 8.80 10.04
C ILE A 21 -19.67 8.00 11.32
N PHE A 22 -18.40 7.88 11.73
CA PHE A 22 -18.01 7.19 12.95
C PHE A 22 -18.53 7.92 14.21
N LEU A 23 -18.48 9.26 14.22
CA LEU A 23 -19.01 10.07 15.31
C LEU A 23 -20.55 9.95 15.45
N LEU A 24 -21.26 9.84 14.31
CA LEU A 24 -22.71 9.64 14.27
C LEU A 24 -23.12 8.28 14.84
N LEU A 25 -22.43 7.20 14.47
CA LEU A 25 -22.66 5.86 15.03
C LEU A 25 -22.42 5.80 16.55
N ILE A 26 -21.38 6.49 17.04
CA ILE A 26 -21.12 6.60 18.47
C ILE A 26 -22.24 7.38 19.17
N LEU A 27 -22.75 8.44 18.56
CA LEU A 27 -23.86 9.23 19.11
C LEU A 27 -25.17 8.44 19.18
N GLU A 28 -25.46 7.60 18.19
CA GLU A 28 -26.64 6.71 18.19
C GLU A 28 -26.55 5.65 19.29
N VAL A 29 -25.37 5.03 19.45
CA VAL A 29 -25.12 4.07 20.54
C VAL A 29 -25.20 4.75 21.91
N PHE A 30 -24.71 5.99 22.03
CA PHE A 30 -24.81 6.79 23.25
C PHE A 30 -26.27 7.14 23.61
N ASN A 31 -27.07 7.54 22.63
CA ASN A 31 -28.50 7.82 22.82
C ASN A 31 -29.27 6.56 23.26
N ALA A 32 -28.94 5.39 22.69
CA ALA A 32 -29.52 4.12 23.10
C ALA A 32 -29.12 3.71 24.54
N LEU A 33 -27.86 3.94 24.92
CA LEU A 33 -27.36 3.67 26.27
C LEU A 33 -27.95 4.60 27.34
N LEU A 34 -28.11 5.89 27.01
CA LEU A 34 -28.77 6.87 27.88
C LEU A 34 -30.26 6.55 28.11
N ALA A 35 -30.93 6.02 27.10
CA ALA A 35 -32.32 5.58 27.20
C ALA A 35 -32.49 4.33 28.09
N LEU A 36 -31.48 3.46 28.13
CA LEU A 36 -31.48 2.23 28.92
C LEU A 36 -30.99 2.43 30.36
N LYS A 37 -30.12 3.41 30.62
CA LYS A 37 -29.61 3.74 31.95
C LYS A 37 -29.42 5.27 32.11
N PRO A 38 -30.39 5.99 32.70
CA PRO A 38 -30.34 7.45 32.82
C PRO A 38 -29.31 7.96 33.86
N ASN A 39 -28.68 7.07 34.64
CA ASN A 39 -27.61 7.45 35.56
C ASN A 39 -26.29 7.68 34.79
N LEU A 40 -26.12 8.93 34.36
CA LEU A 40 -25.00 9.46 33.56
C LEU A 40 -23.60 9.04 34.04
N LYS A 41 -23.43 8.81 35.35
CA LYS A 41 -22.15 8.52 36.01
C LYS A 41 -21.62 7.12 35.72
N GLU A 42 -22.48 6.08 35.75
CA GLU A 42 -22.05 4.70 35.43
C GLU A 42 -21.71 4.55 33.95
N VAL A 43 -22.42 5.27 33.08
CA VAL A 43 -22.20 5.23 31.62
C VAL A 43 -20.88 5.91 31.25
N THR A 44 -20.56 7.06 31.86
CA THR A 44 -19.28 7.75 31.62
C THR A 44 -18.08 7.00 32.23
N GLU A 45 -18.22 6.40 33.41
CA GLU A 45 -17.18 5.56 34.03
C GLU A 45 -16.97 4.22 33.29
N ALA A 46 -18.01 3.65 32.68
CA ALA A 46 -17.89 2.45 31.85
C ALA A 46 -17.27 2.73 30.48
N ILE A 47 -17.51 3.91 29.89
CA ILE A 47 -16.99 4.25 28.55
C ILE A 47 -15.58 4.82 28.62
N SER A 48 -15.23 5.61 29.65
CA SER A 48 -13.91 6.26 29.78
C SER A 48 -12.70 5.30 29.62
N PRO A 49 -12.70 4.10 30.22
CA PRO A 49 -11.62 3.14 30.03
C PRO A 49 -11.61 2.55 28.62
N PHE A 50 -12.78 2.28 28.05
CA PHE A 50 -12.90 1.71 26.71
C PHE A 50 -12.52 2.72 25.63
N ASP A 51 -12.96 3.98 25.73
CA ASP A 51 -12.58 5.06 24.82
C ASP A 51 -11.08 5.32 24.85
N PHE A 52 -10.45 5.31 26.04
CA PHE A 52 -9.01 5.47 26.17
C PHE A 52 -8.23 4.26 25.61
N VAL A 53 -8.65 3.04 25.97
CA VAL A 53 -7.99 1.80 25.51
C VAL A 53 -8.16 1.60 24.00
N PHE A 54 -9.33 1.90 23.43
CA PHE A 54 -9.54 1.84 21.98
C PHE A 54 -8.76 2.95 21.24
N ARG A 55 -8.75 4.19 21.75
CA ARG A 55 -8.01 5.32 21.14
C ARG A 55 -6.49 5.11 21.14
N PHE A 56 -5.91 4.45 22.14
CA PHE A 56 -4.47 4.16 22.13
C PHE A 56 -4.14 2.91 21.31
N SER A 57 -4.85 1.79 21.54
CA SER A 57 -4.47 0.50 20.92
C SER A 57 -4.65 0.43 19.40
N THR A 58 -5.66 1.11 18.85
CA THR A 58 -5.90 1.10 17.39
C THR A 58 -5.08 2.17 16.67
N VAL A 59 -4.88 3.34 17.26
CA VAL A 59 -4.16 4.46 16.61
C VAL A 59 -2.63 4.28 16.69
N GLU A 60 -2.08 3.75 17.79
CA GLU A 60 -0.63 3.43 17.90
C GLU A 60 -0.16 2.42 16.84
N ASN A 61 -1.00 1.43 16.50
CA ASN A 61 -0.68 0.48 15.43
C ASN A 61 -0.79 1.09 14.03
N LEU A 62 -1.69 2.07 13.83
CA LEU A 62 -1.81 2.85 12.59
C LEU A 62 -0.66 3.85 12.39
N TYR A 63 0.06 4.27 13.45
CA TYR A 63 1.21 5.19 13.35
C TYR A 63 2.49 4.56 12.79
N ASN A 64 2.56 3.24 12.62
CA ASN A 64 3.69 2.57 11.97
C ASN A 64 3.61 2.64 10.44
N VAL A 65 3.43 3.86 9.92
CA VAL A 65 3.50 4.13 8.49
C VAL A 65 4.96 4.24 8.09
N LYS A 66 5.40 3.43 7.13
CA LYS A 66 6.76 3.49 6.57
C LYS A 66 6.71 3.61 5.07
N THR A 67 7.65 4.34 4.50
CA THR A 67 7.78 4.47 3.06
C THR A 67 9.19 4.12 2.60
N TYR A 68 9.30 3.55 1.41
CA TYR A 68 10.57 3.26 0.77
C TYR A 68 10.46 3.41 -0.73
N SER A 69 11.39 4.14 -1.33
CA SER A 69 11.46 4.36 -2.78
C SER A 69 12.83 3.97 -3.31
N TYR A 70 12.86 3.41 -4.51
CA TYR A 70 14.09 2.95 -5.15
C TYR A 70 13.95 2.97 -6.67
N HIS A 71 15.03 3.30 -7.36
CA HIS A 71 15.23 3.07 -8.79
C HIS A 71 16.64 2.53 -9.04
N ASN A 72 16.79 1.68 -10.06
CA ASN A 72 18.08 1.06 -10.37
C ASN A 72 18.98 1.89 -11.30
N THR A 73 18.39 2.76 -12.12
CA THR A 73 19.10 3.64 -13.04
C THR A 73 18.27 4.90 -13.32
N GLU A 74 18.94 6.00 -13.67
CA GLU A 74 18.29 7.24 -14.12
C GLU A 74 17.77 7.12 -15.58
N ASP A 75 18.27 6.16 -16.35
CA ASP A 75 17.79 5.92 -17.72
C ASP A 75 16.47 5.14 -17.72
N VAL A 76 15.37 5.88 -17.83
CA VAL A 76 14.00 5.33 -17.90
C VAL A 76 13.75 4.43 -19.12
N ASN A 77 14.61 4.47 -20.13
CA ASN A 77 14.49 3.63 -21.32
C ASN A 77 15.29 2.32 -21.22
N SER A 78 16.04 2.13 -20.13
CA SER A 78 16.84 0.93 -19.92
C SER A 78 15.99 -0.34 -19.97
N ASP A 79 16.58 -1.40 -20.52
CA ASP A 79 16.05 -2.74 -20.33
C ASP A 79 16.17 -3.09 -18.84
N MET A 80 15.13 -3.75 -18.32
CA MET A 80 15.01 -4.07 -16.89
C MET A 80 15.08 -2.83 -15.96
N TYR A 81 14.64 -1.67 -16.45
CA TYR A 81 14.34 -0.49 -15.62
C TYR A 81 13.33 -0.87 -14.55
N ILE A 82 13.56 -0.39 -13.33
CA ILE A 82 12.61 -0.54 -12.24
C ILE A 82 12.69 0.68 -11.34
N HIS A 83 11.53 1.23 -11.04
CA HIS A 83 11.34 2.28 -10.05
C HIS A 83 10.07 1.97 -9.28
N TYR A 84 10.17 1.90 -7.96
CA TYR A 84 9.02 1.67 -7.12
C TYR A 84 8.99 2.54 -5.88
N THR A 85 7.79 2.67 -5.33
CA THR A 85 7.54 3.21 -3.99
C THR A 85 6.64 2.24 -3.24
N VAL A 86 7.02 1.92 -2.01
CA VAL A 86 6.27 1.06 -1.10
C VAL A 86 5.81 1.89 0.08
N LEU A 87 4.50 1.85 0.36
CA LEU A 87 3.88 2.37 1.57
C LEU A 87 3.47 1.19 2.44
N LYS A 88 4.00 1.09 3.64
CA LYS A 88 3.60 0.11 4.64
C LYS A 88 2.71 0.76 5.68
N ILE A 89 1.54 0.17 5.93
CA ILE A 89 0.63 0.53 7.02
C ILE A 89 0.35 -0.76 7.78
N MET A 90 0.78 -0.84 9.05
CA MET A 90 0.79 -2.10 9.81
C MET A 90 1.53 -3.19 9.02
N ASN A 91 0.89 -4.31 8.67
CA ASN A 91 1.48 -5.42 7.92
C ASN A 91 1.05 -5.41 6.44
N ILE A 92 0.43 -4.34 5.95
CA ILE A 92 0.02 -4.21 4.56
C ILE A 92 1.00 -3.29 3.86
N CYS A 93 1.59 -3.76 2.77
CA CYS A 93 2.36 -2.95 1.85
C CYS A 93 1.55 -2.67 0.59
N ILE A 94 1.51 -1.40 0.19
CA ILE A 94 1.04 -0.93 -1.10
C ILE A 94 2.27 -0.56 -1.91
N LEU A 95 2.53 -1.30 -2.99
CA LEU A 95 3.68 -1.14 -3.87
C LEU A 95 3.18 -0.57 -5.20
N GLU A 96 3.58 0.67 -5.50
CA GLU A 96 3.49 1.26 -6.83
C GLU A 96 4.82 1.04 -7.55
N ILE A 97 4.78 0.49 -8.76
CA ILE A 97 5.97 0.13 -9.51
C ILE A 97 5.82 0.51 -10.98
N LYS A 98 6.87 1.15 -11.51
CA LYS A 98 7.12 1.36 -12.93
C LYS A 98 8.30 0.48 -13.34
N PHE A 99 8.17 -0.25 -14.43
CA PHE A 99 9.20 -1.20 -14.83
C PHE A 99 9.26 -1.42 -16.34
N SER A 100 10.38 -1.98 -16.78
CA SER A 100 10.52 -2.71 -18.03
C SER A 100 10.91 -4.14 -17.74
N ARG A 101 10.62 -5.04 -18.68
CA ARG A 101 10.97 -6.46 -18.58
C ARG A 101 11.50 -6.98 -19.89
N VAL A 102 12.45 -7.91 -19.81
CA VAL A 102 12.91 -8.69 -20.96
C VAL A 102 11.91 -9.79 -21.31
N ALA A 103 12.06 -10.33 -22.52
CA ALA A 103 11.23 -11.41 -23.04
C ALA A 103 11.32 -12.70 -22.21
N ASN A 104 12.51 -13.04 -21.72
CA ASN A 104 12.77 -14.29 -21.02
C ASN A 104 12.07 -14.38 -19.66
N LYS A 105 11.64 -15.59 -19.32
CA LYS A 105 11.12 -15.98 -18.00
C LYS A 105 12.24 -16.16 -16.96
N ASP A 106 11.90 -15.98 -15.68
CA ASP A 106 12.74 -16.26 -14.50
C ASP A 106 14.04 -15.42 -14.44
N VAL A 107 14.06 -14.27 -15.12
CA VAL A 107 15.19 -13.34 -15.08
C VAL A 107 15.06 -12.44 -13.86
N ILE A 108 16.11 -12.40 -13.03
CA ILE A 108 16.19 -11.47 -11.91
C ILE A 108 16.29 -10.03 -12.43
N VAL A 109 15.44 -9.15 -11.91
CA VAL A 109 15.53 -7.71 -12.17
C VAL A 109 16.72 -7.17 -11.38
N PRO A 110 17.59 -6.34 -11.98
CA PRO A 110 18.76 -5.78 -11.32
C PRO A 110 18.33 -4.64 -10.37
N ALA A 111 17.58 -4.99 -9.33
CA ALA A 111 17.17 -4.14 -8.24
C ALA A 111 17.87 -4.61 -6.95
N THR A 112 18.12 -3.67 -6.05
CA THR A 112 18.42 -4.03 -4.66
C THR A 112 17.22 -4.79 -4.08
N PRO A 113 17.41 -5.93 -3.38
CA PRO A 113 16.30 -6.61 -2.73
C PRO A 113 15.57 -5.67 -1.77
N LEU A 114 14.24 -5.78 -1.70
CA LEU A 114 13.45 -4.97 -0.76
C LEU A 114 13.99 -5.10 0.68
N PRO A 115 13.99 -4.00 1.45
CA PRO A 115 14.31 -4.07 2.87
C PRO A 115 13.36 -5.03 3.59
N VAL A 116 13.88 -5.70 4.63
CA VAL A 116 13.25 -6.85 5.29
C VAL A 116 11.82 -6.55 5.76
N GLU A 117 11.57 -5.34 6.20
CA GLU A 117 10.29 -4.87 6.70
C GLU A 117 9.22 -4.70 5.61
N PHE A 118 9.59 -4.61 4.34
CA PHE A 118 8.67 -4.48 3.19
C PHE A 118 8.56 -5.78 2.39
N ARG A 119 9.26 -6.85 2.75
CA ARG A 119 9.21 -8.11 1.99
C ARG A 119 7.85 -8.80 2.16
N PRO A 120 7.29 -9.38 1.09
CA PRO A 120 6.00 -10.03 1.18
C PRO A 120 6.11 -11.35 1.95
N LYS A 121 5.00 -11.76 2.56
CA LYS A 121 4.86 -13.06 3.24
C LYS A 121 4.88 -14.24 2.25
N SER A 122 4.39 -14.01 1.03
CA SER A 122 4.29 -14.98 -0.06
C SER A 122 4.87 -14.40 -1.35
N THR A 123 5.04 -15.24 -2.37
CA THR A 123 5.34 -14.72 -3.72
C THR A 123 4.14 -13.95 -4.25
N GLU A 124 4.36 -12.69 -4.60
CA GLU A 124 3.34 -11.81 -5.16
C GLU A 124 3.54 -11.66 -6.67
N TYR A 125 2.45 -11.63 -7.42
CA TYR A 125 2.49 -11.52 -8.88
C TYR A 125 1.94 -10.16 -9.31
N LEU A 126 2.72 -9.44 -10.10
CA LEU A 126 2.44 -8.08 -10.53
C LEU A 126 2.24 -8.08 -12.04
N SER A 127 1.02 -7.83 -12.49
CA SER A 127 0.72 -7.68 -13.91
C SER A 127 0.60 -6.21 -14.29
N ALA A 128 1.20 -5.83 -15.39
CA ALA A 128 0.92 -4.60 -16.11
C ALA A 128 0.49 -4.92 -17.54
N VAL A 129 -0.23 -4.00 -18.17
CA VAL A 129 -0.74 -4.18 -19.53
C VAL A 129 0.07 -3.29 -20.47
N ALA A 130 0.46 -3.85 -21.62
CA ALA A 130 0.90 -3.08 -22.76
C ALA A 130 -0.08 -3.28 -23.92
N ALA A 131 -0.41 -2.18 -24.60
CA ALA A 131 -1.19 -2.22 -25.84
C ALA A 131 -0.25 -2.47 -27.01
N THR A 132 -0.10 -3.73 -27.42
CA THR A 132 0.64 -4.08 -28.64
C THR A 132 -0.32 -4.09 -29.83
N GLY A 133 -0.31 -3.05 -30.66
CA GLY A 133 -1.02 -3.07 -31.95
C GLY A 133 -2.55 -3.00 -31.88
N GLY A 134 -3.13 -2.47 -30.80
CA GLY A 134 -4.49 -1.91 -30.79
C GLY A 134 -5.68 -2.85 -30.65
N ILE A 135 -5.50 -4.18 -30.69
CA ILE A 135 -6.64 -5.15 -30.62
C ILE A 135 -6.55 -6.10 -29.42
N LYS A 136 -5.36 -6.30 -28.84
CA LYS A 136 -5.14 -7.22 -27.70
C LYS A 136 -4.43 -6.51 -26.55
N MET A 137 -4.86 -6.83 -25.34
CA MET A 137 -4.17 -6.43 -24.11
C MET A 137 -3.19 -7.55 -23.74
N ASP A 138 -1.89 -7.29 -23.84
CA ASP A 138 -0.86 -8.23 -23.44
C ASP A 138 -0.49 -7.99 -21.96
N TYR A 139 -0.63 -9.03 -21.15
CA TYR A 139 -0.26 -8.98 -19.74
C TYR A 139 1.21 -9.33 -19.56
N HIS A 140 1.93 -8.43 -18.90
CA HIS A 140 3.34 -8.55 -18.60
C HIS A 140 3.55 -8.66 -17.08
N TRP A 141 4.12 -9.79 -16.67
CA TRP A 141 4.15 -10.17 -15.26
C TRP A 141 5.56 -10.10 -14.68
N LEU A 142 5.69 -9.45 -13.53
CA LEU A 142 6.77 -9.68 -12.57
C LEU A 142 6.25 -10.55 -11.43
N ARG A 143 7.19 -11.19 -10.72
CA ARG A 143 6.94 -11.73 -9.39
C ARG A 143 7.88 -11.08 -8.39
N LEU A 144 7.37 -10.77 -7.20
CA LEU A 144 8.15 -10.35 -6.05
C LEU A 144 8.19 -11.54 -5.07
N GLU A 145 9.38 -12.05 -4.80
CA GLU A 145 9.54 -13.19 -3.90
C GLU A 145 9.78 -12.75 -2.44
N PRO A 146 9.55 -13.63 -1.44
CA PRO A 146 9.81 -13.33 -0.03
C PRO A 146 11.26 -12.93 0.30
N ASN A 147 12.21 -13.22 -0.59
CA ASN A 147 13.60 -12.77 -0.49
C ASN A 147 13.78 -11.27 -0.81
N GLY A 148 12.73 -10.60 -1.31
CA GLY A 148 12.74 -9.19 -1.70
C GLY A 148 13.16 -8.92 -3.15
N ASN A 149 13.48 -9.95 -3.94
CA ASN A 149 13.89 -9.80 -5.34
C ASN A 149 12.69 -9.84 -6.28
N PHE A 150 12.79 -9.09 -7.38
CA PHE A 150 11.86 -9.13 -8.48
C PHE A 150 12.38 -10.04 -9.59
N TYR A 151 11.49 -10.82 -10.19
CA TYR A 151 11.79 -11.69 -11.34
C TYR A 151 10.75 -11.53 -12.43
N THR A 152 11.14 -11.73 -13.70
CA THR A 152 10.17 -11.94 -14.77
C THR A 152 9.44 -13.28 -14.54
N HIS A 153 8.10 -13.28 -14.63
CA HIS A 153 7.33 -14.48 -14.27
C HIS A 153 7.11 -15.45 -15.44
N ASN A 154 6.81 -14.94 -16.64
CA ASN A 154 6.48 -15.73 -17.83
C ASN A 154 7.32 -15.29 -19.02
N ASN A 155 7.34 -16.10 -20.10
CA ASN A 155 7.91 -15.64 -21.36
C ASN A 155 6.98 -14.60 -21.99
N ALA A 156 7.56 -13.54 -22.57
CA ALA A 156 6.89 -12.60 -23.45
C ALA A 156 7.51 -12.68 -24.85
N GLY A 157 6.75 -12.28 -25.87
CA GLY A 157 7.26 -12.28 -27.25
C GLY A 157 8.36 -11.24 -27.49
N ILE A 158 8.40 -10.18 -26.68
CA ILE A 158 9.33 -9.05 -26.81
C ILE A 158 9.71 -8.48 -25.43
N THR A 159 10.79 -7.70 -25.38
CA THR A 159 11.08 -6.78 -24.27
C THR A 159 10.06 -5.64 -24.29
N VAL A 160 9.47 -5.35 -23.14
CA VAL A 160 8.41 -4.33 -23.00
C VAL A 160 8.82 -3.32 -21.94
N ARG A 161 8.60 -2.04 -22.25
CA ARG A 161 8.98 -0.88 -21.42
C ARG A 161 7.75 -0.08 -21.04
N ASN A 162 7.92 0.84 -20.10
CA ASN A 162 6.86 1.75 -19.63
C ASN A 162 5.64 1.02 -19.05
N LEU A 163 5.88 -0.09 -18.37
CA LEU A 163 4.85 -0.80 -17.64
C LEU A 163 4.69 -0.15 -16.26
N GLN A 164 3.45 -0.07 -15.79
CA GLN A 164 3.15 0.41 -14.44
C GLN A 164 2.05 -0.43 -13.83
N THR A 165 2.17 -0.73 -12.55
CA THR A 165 1.13 -1.39 -11.79
C THR A 165 1.22 -1.04 -10.30
N THR A 166 0.14 -1.28 -9.58
CA THR A 166 0.07 -1.11 -8.13
C THR A 166 -0.51 -2.38 -7.56
N ILE A 167 0.15 -2.94 -6.54
CA ILE A 167 -0.34 -4.10 -5.80
C ILE A 167 -0.38 -3.80 -4.31
N ALA A 168 -1.21 -4.54 -3.58
CA ALA A 168 -1.19 -4.58 -2.13
C ALA A 168 -0.91 -6.02 -1.67
N TYR A 169 -0.04 -6.17 -0.68
CA TYR A 169 0.34 -7.48 -0.14
C TYR A 169 0.60 -7.43 1.36
N ILE A 170 0.58 -8.60 1.98
CA ILE A 170 0.89 -8.76 3.41
C ILE A 170 2.39 -8.95 3.58
N THR A 171 3.02 -8.18 4.47
CA THR A 171 4.43 -8.32 4.81
C THR A 171 4.66 -9.54 5.69
N ALA A 172 5.86 -10.12 5.60
CA ALA A 172 6.27 -11.19 6.50
C ALA A 172 6.52 -10.71 7.95
N ASN A 173 6.88 -9.42 8.09
CA ASN A 173 7.31 -8.77 9.33
C ASN A 173 6.46 -7.55 9.66
#